data_AF-A0A958SWM5-F1
#
_entry.id   AF-A0A958SWM5-F1
#
_cell.length_a   1.000
_cell.length_b   1.000
_cell.length_c   1.000
_cell.angle_alpha   90.00
_cell.angle_beta   90.00
_cell.angle_gamma   90.00
#
_symmetry.space_group_name_H-M   'P 1'
#
loop_
_entity.id
_entity.type
_entity.pdbx_description
1 polymer ?
#
loop_
_entity_poly.entity_id
_entity_poly.type
_entity_poly.pdbx_seq_one_letter_code
_entity_poly.pdbx_strand_id
1 'polypeptide(L)'
;AIGDEVHAEKPFINVTKIHSDAYQQESSAGGDKYPKVTEAIIDAIEKGALVINYFGHGGEDGLARERIFQKPHIIELNNTCKFNCFVTVTCEFTRFDNP
;
A
#
# COMPACT_ATOMS: atom_id res chain seq x y z
N ALA A 1 -4.46 0.28 15.46
CA ALA A 1 -5.13 -0.92 16.01
C ALA A 1 -4.35 -2.19 15.66
N ILE A 2 -4.54 -2.83 14.50
CA ILE A 2 -3.88 -4.12 14.17
C ILE A 2 -2.35 -4.06 14.27
N GLY A 3 -1.72 -3.03 13.69
CA GLY A 3 -0.25 -2.89 13.78
C GLY A 3 0.26 -2.71 15.22
N ASP A 4 -0.51 -2.06 16.08
CA ASP A 4 -0.13 -1.86 17.49
C ASP A 4 -0.23 -3.17 18.28
N GLU A 5 -1.30 -3.94 18.03
CA GLU A 5 -1.51 -5.26 18.63
C GLU A 5 -0.42 -6.26 18.20
N VAL A 6 -0.07 -6.30 16.91
CA VAL A 6 1.05 -7.13 16.42
C VAL A 6 2.35 -6.73 17.08
N HIS A 7 2.63 -5.44 17.22
CA HIS A 7 3.85 -4.98 17.87
C HIS A 7 3.91 -5.38 19.35
N ALA A 8 2.80 -5.27 20.08
CA ALA A 8 2.70 -5.63 21.49
C ALA A 8 2.84 -7.15 21.72
N GLU A 9 2.12 -7.96 20.95
CA GLU A 9 2.05 -9.41 21.15
C GLU A 9 3.20 -10.17 20.46
N LYS A 10 3.82 -9.57 19.44
CA LYS A 10 4.91 -10.16 18.63
C LYS A 10 6.05 -9.15 18.44
N PRO A 11 6.79 -8.78 19.50
CA PRO A 11 7.81 -7.72 19.45
C PRO A 11 9.01 -8.04 18.54
N PHE A 12 9.16 -9.30 18.11
CA PHE A 12 10.16 -9.72 17.12
C PHE A 12 9.76 -9.36 15.67
N ILE A 13 8.53 -8.90 15.44
CA ILE A 13 8.06 -8.41 14.14
C ILE A 13 8.20 -6.90 14.09
N ASN A 14 8.91 -6.41 13.08
CA ASN A 14 8.98 -4.98 12.78
C ASN A 14 7.70 -4.53 12.09
N VAL A 15 6.96 -3.62 12.72
CA VAL A 15 5.71 -3.07 12.17
C VAL A 15 5.95 -1.68 11.61
N THR A 16 5.67 -1.50 10.32
CA THR A 16 5.66 -0.19 9.65
C THR A 16 4.21 0.22 9.39
N LYS A 17 3.79 1.37 9.92
CA LYS A 17 2.46 1.94 9.67
C LYS A 17 2.58 3.14 8.75
N ILE A 18 1.80 3.14 7.68
CA ILE A 18 1.70 4.25 6.72
C ILE A 18 0.23 4.69 6.73
N HIS A 19 -0.03 5.87 7.30
CA HIS A 19 -1.36 6.47 7.35
C HIS A 19 -1.38 7.66 6.40
N SER A 20 -2.26 7.68 5.40
CA SER A 20 -2.21 8.71 4.34
C SER A 20 -2.43 10.12 4.87
N ASP A 21 -3.25 10.28 5.90
CA ASP A 21 -3.53 11.53 6.61
C ASP A 21 -2.33 12.06 7.44
N ALA A 22 -1.29 11.25 7.64
CA ALA A 22 -0.03 11.69 8.22
C ALA A 22 0.92 12.33 7.18
N TYR A 23 0.53 12.35 5.90
CA TYR A 23 1.30 12.96 4.81
C TYR A 23 0.54 14.13 4.20
N GLN A 24 1.29 15.06 3.60
CA GLN A 24 0.68 16.20 2.91
C GLN A 24 -0.05 15.74 1.64
N GLN A 25 -1.32 16.10 1.53
CA GLN A 25 -2.08 15.96 0.29
C GLN A 25 -1.69 17.06 -0.70
N GLU A 26 -1.46 16.69 -1.95
CA GLU A 26 -1.14 17.61 -3.02
C GLU A 26 -2.30 17.68 -4.02
N SER A 27 -2.86 18.87 -4.18
CA SER A 27 -3.98 19.12 -5.09
C SER A 27 -3.49 19.61 -6.46
N SER A 28 -4.09 19.06 -7.52
CA SER A 28 -3.80 19.45 -8.91
C SER A 28 -5.07 19.43 -9.76
N ALA A 29 -4.98 19.90 -11.01
CA ALA A 29 -6.07 19.76 -11.98
C ALA A 29 -6.47 18.28 -12.23
N GLY A 30 -5.57 17.33 -12.00
CA GLY A 30 -5.84 15.89 -12.06
C GLY A 30 -6.46 15.30 -10.78
N GLY A 31 -6.86 16.14 -9.83
CA GLY A 31 -7.34 15.75 -8.51
C GLY A 31 -6.21 15.56 -7.50
N ASP A 32 -6.60 15.18 -6.28
CA ASP A 32 -5.70 15.06 -5.14
C ASP A 32 -4.82 13.81 -5.19
N LYS A 33 -3.61 13.92 -4.65
CA LYS A 33 -2.63 12.84 -4.57
C LYS A 33 -1.90 12.87 -3.23
N TYR A 34 -1.31 11.73 -2.89
CA TYR A 34 -0.36 11.60 -1.79
C TYR A 34 0.97 11.00 -2.28
N PRO A 35 1.81 11.77 -2.99
CA PRO A 35 3.04 11.23 -3.59
C PRO A 35 3.99 10.61 -2.56
N LYS A 36 4.06 11.21 -1.36
CA LYS A 36 4.88 10.69 -0.25
C LYS A 36 4.36 9.39 0.35
N VAL A 37 3.07 9.10 0.24
CA VAL A 37 2.51 7.80 0.65
C VAL A 37 2.89 6.74 -0.38
N THR A 38 2.80 7.06 -1.68
CA THR A 38 3.25 6.18 -2.76
C THR A 38 4.72 5.81 -2.61
N GLU A 39 5.59 6.79 -2.39
CA GLU A 39 7.03 6.59 -2.13
C GLU A 39 7.25 5.69 -0.92
N ALA A 40 6.59 5.97 0.21
CA ALA A 40 6.75 5.17 1.43
C ALA A 40 6.31 3.70 1.26
N ILE A 41 5.25 3.44 0.46
CA ILE A 41 4.80 2.08 0.16
C ILE A 41 5.82 1.35 -0.72
N ILE A 42 6.29 1.99 -1.79
CA ILE A 42 7.28 1.40 -2.71
C ILE A 42 8.57 1.09 -1.95
N ASP A 43 9.10 2.05 -1.19
CA ASP A 43 10.32 1.88 -0.39
C ASP A 43 10.19 0.72 0.61
N ALA A 44 9.04 0.60 1.28
CA ALA A 44 8.80 -0.49 2.23
C ALA A 44 8.75 -1.86 1.52
N ILE A 45 8.12 -1.95 0.35
CA ILE A 45 8.07 -3.18 -0.45
C ILE A 45 9.47 -3.56 -0.92
N GLU A 46 10.21 -2.62 -1.49
CA GLU A 46 11.53 -2.88 -2.05
C GLU A 46 12.58 -3.17 -0.97
N LYS A 47 12.52 -2.52 0.19
CA LYS A 47 13.37 -2.87 1.32
C LYS A 47 13.10 -4.29 1.85
N GLY A 48 11.86 -4.75 1.69
CA GLY A 48 11.40 -6.09 2.04
C GLY A 48 10.36 -6.04 3.16
N ALA A 49 9.16 -6.49 2.84
CA ALA A 49 8.05 -6.64 3.79
C ALA A 49 7.45 -8.05 3.64
N LEU A 50 7.36 -8.81 4.73
CA LEU A 50 6.82 -10.17 4.67
C LEU A 50 5.31 -10.18 4.37
N VAL A 51 4.57 -9.28 5.03
CA VAL A 51 3.12 -9.13 4.87
C VAL A 51 2.79 -7.66 4.70
N ILE A 52 1.94 -7.35 3.75
CA ILE A 52 1.41 -6.00 3.51
C ILE A 52 -0.09 -6.07 3.70
N ASN A 53 -0.60 -5.25 4.60
CA ASN A 53 -2.03 -5.14 4.87
C ASN A 53 -2.50 -3.75 4.44
N TYR A 54 -3.37 -3.70 3.44
CA TYR A 54 -4.01 -2.46 3.01
C TYR A 54 -5.46 -2.41 3.49
N PHE A 55 -5.87 -1.27 4.05
CA PHE A 55 -7.24 -0.98 4.47
C PHE A 55 -7.68 0.33 3.83
N GLY A 56 -8.70 0.29 2.99
CA GLY A 56 -9.22 1.48 2.35
C GLY A 56 -10.01 1.19 1.08
N HIS A 57 -10.31 2.25 0.34
CA HIS A 57 -10.93 2.12 -0.97
C HIS A 57 -9.93 1.66 -2.02
N GLY A 58 -10.45 1.06 -3.09
CA GLY A 58 -9.65 0.65 -4.24
C GLY A 58 -10.57 0.30 -5.39
N GLY A 59 -9.97 0.22 -6.56
CA GLY A 59 -10.60 -0.21 -7.80
C GLY A 59 -9.64 -1.11 -8.58
N GLU A 60 -10.07 -1.56 -9.74
CA GLU A 60 -9.29 -2.47 -10.59
C GLU A 60 -7.94 -1.89 -11.04
N ASP A 61 -7.77 -0.56 -11.02
CA ASP A 61 -6.56 0.14 -11.47
C ASP A 61 -5.62 0.58 -10.34
N GLY A 62 -6.05 0.47 -9.08
CA GLY A 62 -5.21 0.90 -7.97
C GLY A 62 -5.92 1.08 -6.63
N LEU A 63 -5.10 1.41 -5.63
CA LEU A 63 -5.52 1.72 -4.27
C LEU A 63 -5.79 3.22 -4.10
N ALA A 64 -6.93 3.51 -3.46
CA ALA A 64 -7.48 4.83 -3.19
C ALA A 64 -7.80 5.69 -4.43
N ARG A 65 -8.71 6.65 -4.29
CA ARG A 65 -9.07 7.59 -5.36
C ARG A 65 -7.88 8.48 -5.76
N GLU A 66 -7.01 8.72 -4.80
CA GLU A 66 -5.80 9.53 -4.91
C GLU A 66 -4.69 8.84 -5.69
N ARG A 67 -4.90 7.58 -6.10
CA ARG A 67 -3.97 6.77 -6.93
C ARG A 67 -2.66 6.48 -6.21
N ILE A 68 -2.76 5.98 -4.98
CA ILE A 68 -1.60 5.78 -4.10
C ILE A 68 -0.72 4.63 -4.58
N PHE A 69 -1.32 3.54 -5.08
CA PHE A 69 -0.57 2.38 -5.59
C PHE A 69 -1.29 1.79 -6.78
N GLN A 70 -0.66 1.80 -7.95
CA GLN A 70 -1.28 1.48 -9.24
C GLN A 70 -0.48 0.42 -9.99
N LYS A 71 -1.08 -0.15 -11.04
CA LYS A 71 -0.42 -1.15 -11.91
C LYS A 71 0.99 -0.76 -12.39
N PRO A 72 1.27 0.49 -12.84
CA PRO A 72 2.64 0.87 -13.23
C PRO A 72 3.66 0.74 -12.09
N HIS A 73 3.31 1.18 -10.88
CA HIS A 73 4.19 1.04 -9.72
C HIS A 73 4.49 -0.43 -9.42
N ILE A 74 3.51 -1.32 -9.58
CA ILE A 74 3.67 -2.77 -9.34
C ILE A 74 4.67 -3.38 -10.33
N ILE A 75 4.59 -2.98 -11.60
CA ILE A 75 5.50 -3.47 -12.66
C ILE A 75 6.93 -2.99 -12.41
N GLU A 76 7.09 -1.81 -11.82
CA GLU A 76 8.39 -1.18 -11.56
C GLU A 76 9.07 -1.64 -10.26
N LEU A 77 8.37 -2.41 -9.40
CA LEU A 77 8.91 -2.89 -8.13
C LEU A 77 10.19 -3.71 -8.30
N ASN A 78 11.24 -3.35 -7.56
CA ASN A 78 12.51 -4.06 -7.51
C ASN A 78 12.69 -4.89 -6.22
N ASN A 79 11.84 -5.90 -6.02
CA ASN A 79 11.81 -6.74 -4.82
C ASN A 79 12.11 -8.23 -5.07
N THR A 80 12.97 -8.53 -6.05
CA THR A 80 13.42 -9.92 -6.32
C THR A 80 13.94 -10.59 -5.03
N CYS A 81 13.48 -11.81 -4.77
CA CYS A 81 13.76 -12.58 -3.54
C CYS A 81 13.25 -11.94 -2.23
N LYS A 82 12.43 -10.88 -2.31
CA LYS A 82 11.77 -10.20 -1.19
C LYS A 82 10.26 -10.13 -1.46
N PHE A 83 9.69 -11.27 -1.84
CA PHE A 83 8.26 -11.38 -2.13
C PHE A 83 7.44 -11.28 -0.85
N ASN A 84 6.25 -10.71 -0.99
CA ASN A 84 5.36 -10.40 0.11
C ASN A 84 4.04 -11.17 -0.04
N CYS A 85 3.34 -11.36 1.08
CA CYS A 85 1.92 -11.70 1.07
C CYS A 85 1.11 -10.40 1.16
N PHE A 86 0.34 -10.11 0.10
CA PHE A 86 -0.54 -8.94 0.06
C PHE A 86 -1.94 -9.32 0.56
N VAL A 87 -2.39 -8.64 1.61
CA VAL A 87 -3.75 -8.75 2.15
C VAL A 87 -4.42 -7.40 1.94
N THR A 88 -5.54 -7.40 1.23
CA THR A 88 -6.27 -6.17 0.93
C THR A 88 -7.69 -6.25 1.50
N VAL A 89 -8.03 -5.23 2.29
CA VAL A 89 -9.38 -4.96 2.76
C VAL A 89 -9.86 -3.75 1.97
N THR A 90 -10.30 -4.03 0.75
CA THR A 90 -10.63 -3.04 -0.27
C THR A 90 -11.68 -3.60 -1.24
N CYS A 91 -12.29 -2.72 -2.02
CA CYS A 91 -13.07 -3.11 -3.20
C CYS A 91 -12.14 -3.45 -4.37
N GLU A 92 -12.59 -4.35 -5.26
CA GLU A 92 -12.22 -4.58 -6.68
C GLU A 92 -10.74 -4.75 -7.09
N PHE A 93 -9.76 -4.46 -6.22
CA PHE A 93 -8.33 -4.48 -6.57
C PHE A 93 -7.81 -5.84 -7.00
N THR A 94 -8.41 -6.92 -6.50
CA THR A 94 -8.05 -8.31 -6.84
C THR A 94 -9.06 -8.98 -7.76
N ARG A 95 -9.95 -8.21 -8.41
CA ARG A 95 -10.90 -8.76 -9.37
C ARG A 95 -10.16 -9.20 -10.62
N PHE A 96 -10.34 -10.46 -11.02
CA PHE A 96 -9.54 -11.11 -12.08
C PHE A 96 -10.39 -11.63 -13.24
N ASP A 97 -11.71 -11.54 -13.16
CA ASP A 97 -12.69 -12.17 -14.06
C ASP A 97 -13.58 -11.16 -14.79
N ASN A 98 -13.07 -9.95 -15.05
CA ASN A 98 -13.80 -8.95 -15.83
C ASN A 98 -13.76 -9.34 -17.33
N PRO A 99 -14.92 -9.63 -17.98
CA PRO A 99 -14.99 -10.16 -19.35
C PRO A 99 -14.64 -9.15 -20.44
#